data_AF-A0A7S0NCH8-F1
#
_entry.id   AF-A0A7S0NCH8-F1
#
_cell.length_a   1.000
_cell.length_b   1.000
_cell.length_c   1.000
_cell.angle_alpha   90.00
_cell.angle_beta   90.00
_cell.angle_gamma   90.00
#
_symmetry.space_group_name_H-M   'P 1'
#
loop_
_entity.id
_entity.type
_entity.pdbx_description
1 polymer ?
#
loop_
_entity_poly.entity_id
_entity_poly.type
_entity_poly.pdbx_seq_one_letter_code
_entity_poly.pdbx_strand_id
1 'polypeptide(L)'
;IGTRCPHAEAFLKKEAKHKHLVFLLNKCDLVPTKVTAAWLKVLSKEAPALAFHASITNPYGKGSLINLLRQFAKLHADKKNISIGFIGYPNVGKSSVINTLKKKKVCKVAPIPGETKVWQYITLMKQIYLVDCPGTVQPSGNSEVEAVLKGVV
;
A
#
# COMPACT_ATOMS: atom_id res chain seq x y z
N ILE A 1 -5.26 -15.09 -3.52
CA ILE A 1 -5.32 -13.79 -4.25
C ILE A 1 -3.93 -13.15 -4.17
N GLY A 2 -3.24 -13.08 -5.32
CA GLY A 2 -1.80 -13.33 -5.43
C GLY A 2 -0.81 -12.37 -4.74
N THR A 3 -1.16 -11.10 -4.52
CA THR A 3 -0.25 -10.11 -3.89
C THR A 3 -0.71 -9.64 -2.51
N ARG A 4 -1.75 -10.27 -1.95
CA ARG A 4 -2.17 -10.06 -0.56
C ARG A 4 -1.25 -10.82 0.39
N CYS A 5 -1.20 -10.36 1.64
CA CYS A 5 -0.36 -10.96 2.68
C CYS A 5 -1.25 -11.44 3.83
N PRO A 6 -1.95 -12.59 3.69
CA PRO A 6 -2.97 -13.03 4.64
C PRO A 6 -2.44 -13.19 6.06
N HIS A 7 -1.19 -13.62 6.22
CA HIS A 7 -0.60 -13.76 7.55
C HIS A 7 -0.33 -12.41 8.22
N ALA A 8 0.09 -11.37 7.48
CA ALA A 8 0.19 -10.03 8.06
C ALA A 8 -1.19 -9.48 8.45
N GLU A 9 -2.19 -9.71 7.61
CA GLU A 9 -3.58 -9.31 7.90
C GLU A 9 -4.15 -10.05 9.12
N ALA A 10 -3.91 -11.35 9.23
CA ALA A 10 -4.33 -12.17 10.37
C ALA A 10 -3.60 -11.76 11.65
N PHE A 11 -2.29 -11.50 11.57
CA PHE A 11 -1.50 -10.98 12.68
C PHE A 11 -2.04 -9.63 13.16
N LEU A 12 -2.34 -8.70 12.24
CA LEU A 12 -2.93 -7.41 12.60
C LEU A 12 -4.29 -7.56 13.28
N LYS A 13 -5.15 -8.45 12.77
CA LYS A 13 -6.48 -8.71 13.36
C LYS A 13 -6.40 -9.37 14.75
N LYS A 14 -5.41 -10.24 14.98
CA LYS A 14 -5.26 -10.97 16.23
C LYS A 14 -4.53 -10.16 17.29
N GLU A 15 -3.33 -9.68 16.96
CA GLU A 15 -2.36 -9.11 17.91
C GLU A 15 -2.41 -7.57 17.97
N ALA A 16 -2.92 -6.91 16.93
CA ALA A 16 -2.88 -5.44 16.82
C ALA A 16 -4.23 -4.81 16.46
N LYS A 17 -5.29 -5.18 17.18
CA LYS A 17 -6.69 -4.70 16.96
C LYS A 17 -6.86 -3.18 16.95
N HIS A 18 -5.94 -2.44 17.57
CA HIS A 18 -5.93 -0.97 17.58
C HIS A 18 -5.44 -0.34 16.27
N LYS A 19 -4.84 -1.13 15.36
CA LYS A 19 -4.36 -0.68 14.06
C LYS A 19 -5.45 -0.81 13.00
N HIS A 20 -5.56 0.21 12.17
CA HIS A 20 -6.51 0.26 11.06
C HIS A 20 -5.90 -0.39 9.82
N LEU A 21 -6.63 -1.31 9.19
CA LEU A 21 -6.26 -1.95 7.93
C LEU A 21 -7.08 -1.36 6.77
N VAL A 22 -6.40 -0.94 5.71
CA VAL A 22 -7.01 -0.39 4.49
C VAL A 22 -6.34 -1.05 3.28
N PHE A 23 -7.14 -1.49 2.33
CA PHE A 23 -6.65 -2.02 1.05
C PHE A 23 -6.44 -0.90 0.04
N LEU A 24 -5.30 -0.92 -0.63
CA LEU A 24 -4.97 -0.01 -1.72
C LEU A 24 -4.68 -0.82 -2.99
N LEU A 25 -5.63 -0.81 -3.92
CA LEU A 25 -5.50 -1.46 -5.22
C LEU A 25 -4.74 -0.55 -6.18
N ASN A 26 -3.42 -0.73 -6.23
CA ASN A 26 -2.53 0.03 -7.11
C ASN A 26 -2.45 -0.56 -8.52
N LYS A 27 -1.97 0.24 -9.48
CA LYS A 27 -1.84 -0.08 -10.91
C LYS A 27 -3.20 -0.28 -11.61
N CYS A 28 -4.21 0.48 -11.21
CA CYS A 28 -5.55 0.38 -11.82
C CYS A 28 -5.60 0.81 -13.31
N ASP A 29 -4.55 1.47 -13.79
CA ASP A 29 -4.32 1.84 -15.20
C ASP A 29 -4.05 0.62 -16.11
N LEU A 30 -3.56 -0.49 -15.56
CA LEU A 30 -3.21 -1.68 -16.33
C LEU A 30 -4.41 -2.61 -16.60
N VAL A 31 -5.56 -2.31 -16.01
CA VAL A 31 -6.76 -3.15 -16.10
C VAL A 31 -7.99 -2.29 -16.45
N PRO A 32 -8.99 -2.83 -17.16
CA PRO A 32 -10.20 -2.08 -17.46
C PRO A 32 -10.93 -1.61 -16.19
N THR A 33 -11.55 -0.42 -16.24
CA THR A 33 -12.25 0.19 -15.10
C THR A 33 -13.33 -0.73 -14.50
N LYS A 34 -14.01 -1.52 -15.33
CA LYS A 34 -15.01 -2.52 -14.89
C LYS A 34 -14.38 -3.57 -13.96
N VAL A 35 -13.15 -4.01 -14.28
CA VAL A 35 -12.40 -4.98 -13.48
C VAL A 35 -11.96 -4.36 -12.16
N THR A 36 -11.44 -3.13 -12.18
CA THR A 36 -11.11 -2.38 -10.96
C THR A 36 -12.32 -2.25 -10.04
N ALA A 37 -13.47 -1.86 -10.57
CA ALA A 37 -14.70 -1.70 -9.81
C ALA A 37 -15.18 -3.04 -9.20
N ALA A 38 -15.11 -4.13 -9.96
CA ALA A 38 -15.44 -5.46 -9.47
C ALA A 38 -14.52 -5.87 -8.30
N TRP A 39 -13.21 -5.64 -8.42
CA TRP A 39 -12.26 -5.93 -7.35
C TRP A 39 -12.49 -5.09 -6.10
N LEU A 40 -12.77 -3.79 -6.25
CA LEU A 40 -13.13 -2.94 -5.12
C LEU A 40 -14.36 -3.50 -4.39
N LYS A 41 -15.40 -3.91 -5.12
CA LYS A 41 -16.61 -4.50 -4.50
C LYS A 41 -16.31 -5.78 -3.70
N VAL A 42 -15.37 -6.60 -4.17
CA VAL A 42 -14.95 -7.81 -3.46
C VAL A 42 -14.14 -7.45 -2.21
N LEU A 43 -13.13 -6.59 -2.33
CA LEU A 43 -12.22 -6.23 -1.24
C LEU A 43 -12.92 -5.40 -0.15
N SER A 44 -13.85 -4.53 -0.53
CA SER A 44 -14.64 -3.70 0.39
C SER A 44 -15.52 -4.51 1.35
N LYS A 45 -15.74 -5.80 1.11
CA LYS A 45 -16.43 -6.69 2.06
C LYS A 45 -15.59 -6.99 3.30
N GLU A 46 -14.27 -6.93 3.19
CA GLU A 46 -13.35 -7.30 4.27
C GLU A 46 -12.76 -6.09 5.00
N ALA A 47 -12.37 -5.05 4.26
CA ALA A 47 -11.85 -3.80 4.80
C ALA A 47 -12.03 -2.67 3.77
N PRO A 48 -11.97 -1.39 4.18
CA PRO A 48 -12.03 -0.27 3.25
C PRO A 48 -10.99 -0.42 2.13
N ALA A 49 -11.43 -0.29 0.87
CA ALA A 49 -10.59 -0.48 -0.30
C ALA A 49 -10.62 0.76 -1.20
N LEU A 50 -9.45 1.19 -1.67
CA LEU A 50 -9.31 2.32 -2.58
C LEU A 50 -8.54 1.91 -3.84
N ALA A 51 -8.98 2.35 -5.01
CA ALA A 51 -8.20 2.22 -6.23
C ALA A 51 -7.20 3.37 -6.36
N PHE A 52 -6.03 3.06 -6.90
CA PHE A 52 -4.93 4.00 -7.01
C PHE A 52 -4.12 3.78 -8.28
N HIS A 53 -3.71 4.89 -8.91
CA HIS A 53 -2.68 4.89 -9.93
C HIS A 53 -1.54 5.79 -9.46
N ALA A 54 -0.38 5.17 -9.21
CA ALA A 54 0.79 5.86 -8.74
C ALA A 54 1.55 6.52 -9.89
N SER A 55 1.36 7.83 -10.04
CA SER A 55 2.11 8.69 -10.97
C SER A 55 2.37 10.05 -10.33
N ILE A 56 3.57 10.60 -10.53
CA ILE A 56 3.91 11.93 -10.02
C ILE A 56 3.14 13.01 -10.80
N THR A 57 2.95 12.82 -12.10
CA THR A 57 2.34 13.79 -13.02
C THR A 57 0.83 13.66 -13.09
N ASN A 58 0.33 12.43 -13.25
CA ASN A 58 -1.10 12.18 -13.44
C ASN A 58 -1.63 11.06 -12.53
N PRO A 59 -1.73 11.29 -11.20
CA PRO A 59 -2.21 10.26 -10.28
C PRO A 59 -3.74 10.12 -10.26
N TYR A 60 -4.20 8.88 -10.05
CA TYR A 60 -5.60 8.58 -9.72
C TYR A 60 -5.73 8.16 -8.25
N GLY A 61 -6.82 8.55 -7.57
CA GLY A 61 -7.11 8.16 -6.19
C GLY A 61 -6.31 8.89 -5.11
N LYS A 62 -5.41 9.80 -5.49
CA LYS A 62 -4.59 10.60 -4.56
C LYS A 62 -5.42 11.43 -3.56
N GLY A 63 -6.43 12.15 -4.05
CA GLY A 63 -7.29 12.98 -3.21
C GLY A 63 -8.06 12.14 -2.19
N SER A 64 -8.63 11.02 -2.65
CA SER A 64 -9.36 10.06 -1.80
C SER A 64 -8.48 9.48 -0.70
N LEU A 65 -7.25 9.06 -1.04
CA LEU A 65 -6.30 8.55 -0.05
C LEU A 65 -5.91 9.62 0.97
N ILE A 66 -5.58 10.84 0.53
CA ILE A 66 -5.25 11.95 1.45
C ILE A 66 -6.43 12.26 2.38
N ASN A 67 -7.65 12.30 1.86
CA ASN A 67 -8.83 12.56 2.67
C ASN A 67 -9.06 11.46 3.71
N LEU A 68 -8.88 10.19 3.35
CA LEU A 68 -8.94 9.08 4.29
C LEU A 68 -7.88 9.21 5.39
N LEU A 69 -6.64 9.52 5.04
CA LEU A 69 -5.57 9.70 6.02
C LEU A 69 -5.83 10.87 6.97
N ARG A 70 -6.43 11.97 6.48
CA ARG A 70 -6.86 13.09 7.33
C ARG A 70 -7.99 12.70 8.27
N GLN A 71 -8.92 11.85 7.85
CA GLN A 71 -9.98 11.34 8.74
C GLN A 71 -9.36 10.51 9.87
N PHE A 72 -8.38 9.65 9.57
CA PHE A 72 -7.63 8.94 10.61
C PHE A 72 -6.84 9.87 11.52
N ALA A 73 -6.22 10.94 10.99
CA ALA A 73 -5.53 11.92 11.83
C ALA A 73 -6.49 12.65 12.78
N LYS A 74 -7.72 12.95 12.33
CA LYS A 74 -8.76 13.54 13.19
C LYS A 74 -9.29 12.55 14.24
N LEU A 75 -9.42 11.27 13.87
CA LEU A 75 -9.87 10.22 14.78
C LEU A 75 -8.87 9.99 15.92
N HIS A 76 -7.58 10.08 15.63
CA HIS A 76 -6.49 9.94 16.61
C HIS A 76 -5.90 11.31 16.99
N ALA A 77 -6.77 12.29 17.26
CA ALA A 77 -6.35 13.66 17.61
C ALA A 77 -5.61 13.75 18.96
N ASP A 78 -5.79 12.75 19.82
CA ASP A 78 -5.04 12.55 21.07
C ASP A 78 -3.55 12.28 20.83
N LYS A 79 -3.20 11.73 19.66
CA LYS A 79 -1.82 11.44 19.29
C LYS A 79 -1.21 12.62 18.57
N LYS A 80 -0.03 13.04 19.05
CA LYS A 80 0.77 14.10 18.41
C LYS A 80 0.99 13.83 16.91
N ASN A 81 1.25 12.57 16.57
CA ASN A 81 1.55 12.13 15.21
C ASN A 81 0.96 10.75 14.93
N ILE A 82 0.54 10.50 13.69
CA ILE A 82 0.16 9.18 13.18
C ILE A 82 1.19 8.65 12.18
N SER A 83 1.44 7.35 12.22
CA SER A 83 2.33 6.65 11.29
C SER A 83 1.55 5.64 10.48
N ILE A 84 1.74 5.65 9.16
CA ILE A 84 1.04 4.80 8.20
C ILE A 84 2.08 3.93 7.50
N GLY A 85 2.02 2.61 7.72
CA GLY A 85 2.89 1.65 7.07
C GLY A 85 2.32 1.13 5.76
N PHE A 86 3.13 1.09 4.71
CA PHE A 86 2.79 0.42 3.46
C PHE A 86 3.35 -1.01 3.47
N ILE A 87 2.46 -2.00 3.49
CA ILE A 87 2.83 -3.42 3.53
C ILE A 87 2.32 -4.09 2.23
N GLY A 88 3.13 -4.98 1.67
CA GLY A 88 2.76 -5.74 0.48
C GLY A 88 3.96 -6.32 -0.26
N TYR A 89 3.67 -7.14 -1.27
CA TYR A 89 4.67 -7.81 -2.10
C TYR A 89 5.70 -6.84 -2.71
N PRO A 90 6.90 -7.33 -3.09
CA PRO A 90 7.80 -6.58 -3.98
C PRO A 90 7.08 -6.08 -5.24
N ASN A 91 7.54 -4.98 -5.83
CA ASN A 91 7.07 -4.45 -7.12
C ASN A 91 5.58 -4.07 -7.25
N VAL A 92 4.78 -4.15 -6.19
CA VAL A 92 3.39 -3.64 -6.18
C VAL A 92 3.31 -2.10 -6.24
N GLY A 93 4.43 -1.40 -6.04
CA GLY A 93 4.51 0.06 -6.16
C GLY A 93 4.33 0.84 -4.86
N LYS A 94 4.67 0.27 -3.70
CA LYS A 94 4.61 0.94 -2.38
C LYS A 94 5.34 2.30 -2.39
N SER A 95 6.61 2.27 -2.77
CA SER A 95 7.47 3.45 -2.92
C SER A 95 6.93 4.45 -3.96
N SER A 96 6.33 3.96 -5.05
CA SER A 96 5.69 4.81 -6.07
C SER A 96 4.46 5.53 -5.53
N VAL A 97 3.65 4.88 -4.68
CA VAL A 97 2.51 5.52 -3.99
C VAL A 97 3.00 6.64 -3.08
N ILE A 98 4.08 6.41 -2.33
CA ILE A 98 4.66 7.43 -1.44
C ILE A 98 5.17 8.63 -2.24
N ASN A 99 5.91 8.40 -3.33
CA ASN A 99 6.38 9.45 -4.24
C ASN A 99 5.22 10.26 -4.83
N THR A 100 4.15 9.55 -5.20
CA THR A 100 2.90 10.16 -5.71
C THR A 100 2.24 11.05 -4.66
N LEU A 101 2.11 10.57 -3.42
CA LEU A 101 1.57 11.37 -2.31
C LEU A 101 2.41 12.63 -2.09
N LYS A 102 3.73 12.49 -2.17
CA LYS A 102 4.69 13.59 -2.03
C LYS A 102 4.83 14.54 -3.20
N LYS A 103 4.33 14.19 -4.40
CA LYS A 103 4.59 14.92 -5.67
C LYS A 103 6.08 15.09 -5.98
N LYS A 104 6.96 14.28 -5.39
CA LYS A 104 8.40 14.31 -5.63
C LYS A 104 8.98 12.92 -5.43
N LYS A 105 10.12 12.63 -6.07
CA LYS A 105 10.84 11.37 -5.91
C LYS A 105 11.61 11.39 -4.58
N VAL A 106 11.05 10.73 -3.56
CA VAL A 106 11.64 10.58 -2.22
C VAL A 106 12.21 9.17 -2.06
N CYS A 107 11.40 8.16 -2.34
CA CYS A 107 11.82 6.77 -2.36
C CYS A 107 12.47 6.44 -3.71
N LYS A 108 13.52 5.62 -3.68
CA LYS A 108 14.04 4.98 -4.88
C LYS A 108 12.99 4.00 -5.42
N VAL A 109 12.83 3.99 -6.74
CA VAL A 109 11.90 3.11 -7.45
C VAL A 109 12.63 2.52 -8.64
N ALA A 110 12.55 1.20 -8.78
CA ALA A 110 13.10 0.43 -9.88
C ALA A 110 12.08 -0.66 -10.27
N PRO A 111 12.11 -1.15 -11.52
CA PRO A 111 11.30 -2.30 -11.93
C PRO A 111 11.81 -3.63 -11.34
N ILE A 112 12.97 -3.61 -10.68
CA ILE A 112 13.65 -4.78 -10.12
C ILE A 112 13.19 -4.99 -8.65
N PRO A 113 12.90 -6.22 -8.22
CA PRO A 113 12.59 -6.51 -6.82
C PRO A 113 13.75 -6.12 -5.88
N GLY A 114 13.43 -5.82 -4.61
CA GLY A 114 14.46 -5.60 -3.59
C GLY A 114 15.10 -4.20 -3.56
N GLU A 115 14.59 -3.24 -4.32
CA GLU A 115 15.08 -1.85 -4.31
C GLU A 115 15.00 -1.20 -2.91
N THR A 116 13.88 -1.40 -2.20
CA THR A 116 13.71 -0.95 -0.81
C THR A 116 14.28 -2.00 0.14
N LYS A 117 15.50 -1.78 0.63
CA LYS A 117 16.21 -2.71 1.56
C LYS A 117 15.95 -2.45 3.04
N VAL A 118 15.71 -1.19 3.40
CA VAL A 118 15.53 -0.74 4.79
C VAL A 118 14.27 0.10 4.87
N TRP A 119 13.54 0.01 5.99
CA TRP A 119 12.38 0.87 6.20
C TRP A 119 12.80 2.33 6.32
N GLN A 120 11.93 3.25 5.87
CA GLN A 120 12.21 4.69 5.92
C GLN A 120 10.98 5.47 6.35
N TYR A 121 11.18 6.48 7.20
CA TYR A 121 10.15 7.42 7.64
C TYR A 121 10.10 8.64 6.73
N ILE A 122 8.91 8.94 6.20
CA ILE A 122 8.68 10.04 5.27
C ILE A 122 7.52 10.88 5.80
N THR A 123 7.82 12.08 6.30
CA THR A 123 6.81 13.02 6.79
C THR A 123 5.92 13.47 5.64
N LEU A 124 4.63 13.14 5.59
CA LEU A 124 3.69 13.65 4.57
C LEU A 124 3.18 15.05 4.92
N MET A 125 2.65 15.21 6.14
CA MET A 125 2.15 16.45 6.76
C MET A 125 2.70 16.57 8.19
N LYS A 126 2.50 17.71 8.87
CA LYS A 126 3.03 17.95 10.23
C LYS A 126 2.70 16.83 11.24
N GLN A 127 1.54 16.18 11.10
CA GLN A 127 1.07 15.12 11.99
C GLN A 127 1.05 13.71 11.35
N ILE A 128 1.45 13.56 10.08
CA ILE A 128 1.30 12.29 9.34
C ILE A 128 2.64 11.84 8.79
N TYR A 129 3.09 10.66 9.22
CA TYR A 129 4.27 9.96 8.70
C TYR A 129 3.87 8.76 7.85
N LEU A 130 4.59 8.57 6.75
CA LEU A 130 4.52 7.38 5.89
C LEU A 130 5.75 6.52 6.17
N VAL A 131 5.56 5.22 6.28
CA VAL A 131 6.63 4.24 6.47
C VAL A 131 6.68 3.37 5.22
N ASP A 132 7.77 3.50 4.46
CA ASP A 132 8.06 2.58 3.37
C ASP A 132 8.70 1.32 3.95
N CYS A 133 8.12 0.15 3.69
CA CYS A 133 8.64 -1.13 4.17
C CYS A 133 9.18 -1.94 2.99
N PRO A 134 10.24 -2.75 3.20
CA PRO A 134 10.69 -3.72 2.20
C PRO A 134 9.53 -4.66 1.80
N GLY A 135 9.57 -5.18 0.58
CA GLY A 135 8.58 -6.15 0.12
C GLY A 135 8.62 -7.42 0.97
N THR A 136 7.51 -7.76 1.62
CA THR A 136 7.40 -9.00 2.37
C THR A 136 6.98 -10.12 1.43
N VAL A 137 7.87 -11.08 1.19
CA VAL A 137 7.54 -12.33 0.48
C VAL A 137 7.31 -13.39 1.52
N GLN A 138 6.16 -14.04 1.49
CA GLN A 138 5.90 -15.19 2.35
C GLN A 138 6.28 -16.47 1.60
N PRO A 139 6.99 -17.40 2.25
CA PRO A 139 7.19 -18.75 1.75
C PRO A 139 5.90 -19.57 1.96
N SER A 140 4.77 -19.09 1.46
CA SER A 140 3.65 -19.98 1.16
C SER A 140 4.07 -20.76 -0.07
N GLY A 141 3.91 -22.10 -0.10
CA GLY A 141 4.35 -23.05 -1.13
C GLY A 141 3.79 -22.82 -2.55
N ASN A 142 3.87 -21.59 -3.02
CA ASN A 142 3.63 -21.17 -4.38
C ASN A 142 4.75 -21.77 -5.23
N SER A 143 4.40 -22.31 -6.39
CA SER A 143 5.38 -22.75 -7.37
C SER A 143 6.34 -21.59 -7.69
N GLU A 144 7.60 -21.92 -7.97
CA GLU A 144 8.63 -20.94 -8.37
C GLU A 144 8.13 -20.03 -9.50
N VAL A 145 7.32 -20.59 -10.41
CA VAL A 145 6.61 -19.89 -11.49
C VAL A 145 5.71 -18.76 -10.98
N GLU A 146 4.94 -18.99 -9.91
CA GLU A 146 4.10 -17.94 -9.32
C GLU A 146 4.91 -16.82 -8.68
N ALA A 147 6.07 -17.12 -8.11
CA ALA A 147 6.96 -16.12 -7.54
C ALA A 147 7.56 -15.24 -8.64
N VAL A 148 7.97 -15.85 -9.75
CA VAL A 148 8.46 -15.14 -10.96
C VAL A 148 7.35 -14.26 -11.54
N LEU A 149 6.14 -14.78 -11.74
CA LEU A 149 5.01 -14.02 -12.31
C LEU A 149 4.58 -12.84 -11.43
N LYS A 150 4.81 -12.90 -10.11
CA LYS A 150 4.55 -11.80 -9.17
C LYS A 150 5.68 -10.77 -9.13
N GLY A 151 6.74 -10.96 -9.91
CA GLY A 151 7.91 -10.07 -9.96
C GLY A 151 8.65 -10.05 -8.63
N VAL A 152 8.86 -11.22 -8.02
CA VAL A 152 9.64 -11.39 -6.79
C VAL A 152 11.09 -11.75 -7.06
N VAL A 153 11.34 -12.43 -8.19
CA VAL A 153 12.66 -12.84 -8.69
C VAL A 153 13.14 -11.85 -9.75
#